data_AF-A0A6N7WJP1-F1
#
_entry.id   AF-A0A6N7WJP1-F1
#
_cell.length_a   1.000
_cell.length_b   1.000
_cell.length_c   1.000
_cell.angle_alpha   90.00
_cell.angle_beta   90.00
_cell.angle_gamma   90.00
#
_symmetry.space_group_name_H-M   'P 1'
#
loop_
_entity.id
_entity.type
_entity.pdbx_description
1 polymer ?
#
loop_
_entity_poly.entity_id
_entity_poly.type
_entity_poly.pdbx_seq_one_letter_code
_entity_poly.pdbx_strand_id
1 'polypeptide(L)'
;MKKQMKLLGVWLVVLCLMLSITGCGDDGTQAYAEEFTDLATEISQENTDWQKLLNGADYESQDWINSVQSKLSEMEASWTKLGSLKAPKKMEDIQSSFKGASDKMLSAIALYKECFKAPIDPNNIDEAGLNALVDKAGEADAMAMEASSLMLEGSQKATDMIKK
;
A
#
# COMPACT_ATOMS: atom_id res chain seq x y z
N MET A 1 27.94 16.44 12.19
CA MET A 1 27.39 15.12 11.82
C MET A 1 26.02 15.36 11.24
N LYS A 2 25.79 15.11 9.93
CA LYS A 2 24.43 15.16 9.37
C LYS A 2 23.62 14.08 10.09
N LYS A 3 22.58 14.45 10.84
CA LYS A 3 21.62 13.48 11.41
C LYS A 3 20.99 12.76 10.23
N GLN A 4 21.39 11.52 9.96
CA GLN A 4 20.78 10.74 8.87
C GLN A 4 19.39 10.33 9.33
N MET A 5 18.39 11.15 9.00
CA MET A 5 16.98 10.81 9.13
C MET A 5 16.69 9.70 8.11
N LYS A 6 16.72 8.44 8.55
CA LYS A 6 16.25 7.31 7.76
C LYS A 6 14.85 7.01 8.23
N LEU A 7 13.85 7.54 7.54
CA LEU A 7 12.49 7.06 7.72
C LEU A 7 12.43 5.66 7.11
N LEU A 8 12.14 4.68 7.95
CA LEU A 8 11.84 3.34 7.49
C LEU A 8 10.54 3.49 6.69
N GLY A 9 10.53 2.92 5.50
CA GLY A 9 9.33 2.79 4.69
C GLY A 9 9.44 1.50 3.93
N VAL A 10 9.88 0.42 4.59
CA VAL A 10 10.09 -0.88 3.96
C VAL A 10 8.75 -1.61 3.96
N TRP A 11 8.06 -1.50 2.84
CA TRP A 11 6.85 -2.23 2.56
C TRP A 11 7.22 -3.62 2.06
N LEU A 12 6.77 -4.65 2.78
CA LEU A 12 6.93 -6.04 2.37
C LEU A 12 6.23 -6.21 1.01
N VAL A 13 6.98 -6.56 -0.02
CA VAL A 13 6.43 -6.80 -1.36
C VAL A 13 5.51 -8.01 -1.27
N VAL A 14 4.20 -7.78 -1.21
CA VAL A 14 3.19 -8.84 -1.35
C VAL A 14 3.21 -9.26 -2.81
N LEU A 15 4.06 -10.24 -3.11
CA LEU A 15 4.07 -10.93 -4.39
C LEU A 15 2.79 -11.78 -4.41
N CYS A 16 1.68 -11.21 -4.89
CA CYS A 16 0.41 -11.92 -5.03
C CYS A 16 0.63 -13.10 -5.99
N LEU A 17 0.76 -14.31 -5.42
CA LEU A 17 0.84 -15.57 -6.15
C LEU A 17 -0.51 -15.86 -6.83
N MET A 18 -0.82 -15.16 -7.91
CA MET A 18 -2.09 -15.26 -8.66
C MET A 18 -2.01 -16.19 -9.86
N LEU A 19 -1.35 -17.34 -9.67
CA LEU A 19 -1.33 -18.39 -10.67
C LEU A 19 -2.42 -19.40 -10.33
N SER A 20 -3.66 -19.21 -10.84
CA SER A 20 -4.60 -20.31 -11.23
C SER A 20 -6.11 -19.97 -11.35
N ILE A 21 -6.56 -18.70 -11.33
CA ILE A 21 -8.03 -18.45 -11.44
C ILE A 21 -8.61 -18.76 -12.85
N THR A 22 -7.77 -18.99 -13.86
CA THR A 22 -8.19 -19.22 -15.26
C THR A 22 -8.76 -20.63 -15.56
N GLY A 23 -9.06 -21.46 -14.55
CA GLY A 23 -9.35 -22.89 -14.75
C GLY A 23 -10.76 -23.42 -14.41
N CYS A 24 -11.59 -22.75 -13.61
CA CYS A 24 -12.89 -23.32 -13.15
C CYS A 24 -13.88 -22.27 -12.62
N GLY A 25 -14.20 -21.23 -13.41
CA GLY A 25 -15.15 -20.16 -13.01
C GLY A 25 -16.25 -19.93 -14.04
N ASP A 26 -17.40 -19.40 -13.59
CA ASP A 26 -18.35 -18.72 -14.49
C ASP A 26 -17.77 -17.38 -14.96
N ASP A 27 -18.29 -16.82 -16.07
CA ASP A 27 -17.78 -15.58 -16.68
C ASP A 27 -17.62 -14.42 -15.68
N GLY A 28 -18.51 -14.34 -14.68
CA GLY A 28 -18.45 -13.31 -13.64
C GLY A 28 -17.31 -13.51 -12.63
N THR A 29 -17.01 -14.76 -12.27
CA THR A 29 -15.86 -15.10 -11.41
C THR A 29 -14.55 -14.88 -12.14
N GLN A 30 -14.50 -15.18 -13.44
CA GLN A 30 -13.32 -14.93 -14.26
C GLN A 30 -13.05 -13.43 -14.43
N ALA A 31 -14.06 -12.63 -14.76
CA ALA A 31 -13.91 -11.18 -14.89
C ALA A 31 -13.43 -10.53 -13.57
N TYR A 32 -14.00 -10.94 -12.44
CA TYR A 32 -13.54 -10.49 -11.13
C TYR A 32 -12.07 -10.84 -10.86
N ALA A 33 -11.67 -12.06 -11.23
CA ALA A 33 -10.31 -12.54 -11.05
C ALA A 33 -9.28 -11.79 -11.91
N GLU A 34 -9.66 -11.42 -13.13
CA GLU A 34 -8.87 -10.59 -14.05
C GLU A 34 -8.79 -9.14 -13.54
N GLU A 35 -9.88 -8.57 -13.03
CA GLU A 35 -9.86 -7.22 -12.43
C GLU A 35 -8.99 -7.17 -11.16
N PHE A 36 -9.13 -8.17 -10.27
CA PHE A 36 -8.29 -8.28 -9.07
C PHE A 36 -6.82 -8.54 -9.45
N THR A 37 -6.59 -9.50 -10.34
CA THR A 37 -5.51 -9.55 -11.35
C THR A 37 -4.62 -8.32 -11.50
N ASP A 38 -5.16 -7.45 -12.34
CA ASP A 38 -4.56 -6.22 -12.80
C ASP A 38 -4.36 -5.24 -11.65
N LEU A 39 -5.35 -5.12 -10.75
CA LEU A 39 -5.27 -4.20 -9.62
C LEU A 39 -4.17 -4.59 -8.62
N ALA A 40 -4.01 -5.88 -8.31
CA ALA A 40 -2.94 -6.34 -7.44
C ALA A 40 -1.57 -6.14 -8.08
N THR A 41 -1.48 -6.27 -9.41
CA THR A 41 -0.25 -5.99 -10.16
C THR A 41 0.08 -4.49 -10.14
N GLU A 42 -0.91 -3.63 -10.33
CA GLU A 42 -0.81 -2.16 -10.18
C GLU A 42 -0.28 -1.80 -8.79
N ILE A 43 -0.93 -2.29 -7.72
CA ILE A 43 -0.52 -2.07 -6.32
C ILE A 43 0.90 -2.56 -6.05
N SER A 44 1.28 -3.73 -6.57
CA SER A 44 2.64 -4.27 -6.40
C SER A 44 3.70 -3.39 -7.09
N GLN A 45 3.39 -2.88 -8.28
CA GLN A 45 4.26 -1.97 -9.00
C GLN A 45 4.36 -0.62 -8.27
N GLU A 46 3.24 -0.08 -7.79
CA GLU A 46 3.21 1.14 -7.00
C GLU A 46 4.06 1.04 -5.74
N ASN A 47 3.96 -0.07 -5.00
CA ASN A 47 4.80 -0.33 -3.83
C ASN A 47 6.29 -0.35 -4.20
N THR A 48 6.64 -0.96 -5.34
CA THR A 48 8.02 -0.98 -5.83
C THR A 48 8.52 0.43 -6.15
N ASP A 49 7.69 1.26 -6.79
CA ASP A 49 8.06 2.62 -7.15
C ASP A 49 8.10 3.55 -5.94
N TRP A 50 7.23 3.32 -4.95
CA TRP A 50 7.30 3.95 -3.64
C TRP A 50 8.63 3.64 -2.94
N GLN A 51 9.07 2.38 -2.90
CA GLN A 51 10.39 2.02 -2.36
C GLN A 51 11.53 2.76 -3.06
N LYS A 52 11.50 2.82 -4.39
CA LYS A 52 12.54 3.55 -5.15
C LYS A 52 12.54 5.03 -4.81
N LEU A 53 11.37 5.65 -4.70
CA LEU A 53 11.21 7.06 -4.36
C LEU A 53 11.76 7.37 -2.96
N LEU A 54 11.51 6.51 -1.97
CA LEU A 54 12.04 6.64 -0.63
C LEU A 54 13.55 6.39 -0.55
N ASN A 55 14.08 5.44 -1.32
CA ASN A 55 15.53 5.19 -1.37
C ASN A 55 16.31 6.36 -1.98
N GLY A 56 15.67 7.14 -2.86
CA GLY A 56 16.20 8.38 -3.43
C GLY A 56 15.82 9.62 -2.64
N ALA A 57 15.46 9.51 -1.35
CA ALA A 57 14.90 10.61 -0.58
C ALA A 57 15.81 11.84 -0.54
N ASP A 58 15.24 12.97 -0.95
CA ASP A 58 15.78 14.31 -0.76
C ASP A 58 14.76 15.14 0.02
N TYR A 59 14.80 15.00 1.35
CA TYR A 59 13.82 15.60 2.25
C TYR A 59 13.81 17.13 2.22
N GLU A 60 14.88 17.77 1.74
CA GLU A 60 14.99 19.23 1.61
C GLU A 60 14.38 19.75 0.29
N SER A 61 14.11 18.85 -0.67
CA SER A 61 13.62 19.20 -2.01
C SER A 61 12.10 19.25 -2.09
N GLN A 62 11.58 20.41 -2.51
CA GLN A 62 10.15 20.57 -2.80
C GLN A 62 9.69 19.68 -3.96
N ASP A 63 10.53 19.45 -4.96
CA ASP A 63 10.19 18.59 -6.11
C ASP A 63 10.07 17.12 -5.69
N TRP A 64 10.93 16.67 -4.78
CA TRP A 64 10.82 15.34 -4.20
C TRP A 64 9.55 15.21 -3.35
N ILE A 65 9.24 16.21 -2.52
CA ILE A 65 7.98 16.26 -1.75
C ILE A 65 6.75 16.19 -2.67
N ASN A 66 6.75 16.94 -3.77
CA ASN A 66 5.66 16.90 -4.75
C ASN A 66 5.53 15.51 -5.39
N SER A 67 6.66 14.86 -5.69
CA SER A 67 6.69 13.49 -6.23
C SER A 67 6.13 12.47 -5.23
N VAL A 68 6.44 12.62 -3.94
CA VAL A 68 5.88 11.81 -2.85
C VAL A 68 4.37 11.99 -2.76
N GLN A 69 3.88 13.22 -2.74
CA GLN A 69 2.44 13.52 -2.67
C GLN A 69 1.67 12.98 -3.88
N SER A 70 2.26 13.09 -5.08
CA SER A 70 1.70 12.49 -6.29
C SER A 70 1.60 10.98 -6.16
N LYS A 71 2.69 10.31 -5.73
CA LYS A 71 2.71 8.85 -5.60
C LYS A 71 1.71 8.34 -4.56
N LEU A 72 1.61 9.02 -3.42
CA LEU A 72 0.62 8.69 -2.40
C LEU A 72 -0.81 8.84 -2.91
N SER A 73 -1.07 9.78 -3.83
CA SER A 73 -2.41 9.96 -4.43
C SER A 73 -2.73 8.89 -5.49
N GLU A 74 -1.73 8.42 -6.25
CA GLU A 74 -1.88 7.25 -7.12
C GLU A 74 -2.25 6.01 -6.30
N MET A 75 -1.48 5.74 -5.25
CA MET A 75 -1.74 4.62 -4.35
C MET A 75 -3.12 4.72 -3.70
N GLU A 76 -3.53 5.92 -3.25
CA GLU A 76 -4.86 6.14 -2.68
C GLU A 76 -5.98 5.70 -3.64
N ALA A 77 -5.84 5.97 -4.93
CA ALA A 77 -6.80 5.55 -5.94
C ALA A 77 -6.87 4.03 -6.06
N SER A 78 -5.72 3.35 -6.21
CA SER A 78 -5.64 1.90 -6.35
C SER A 78 -6.15 1.15 -5.12
N TRP A 79 -5.78 1.61 -3.93
CA TRP A 79 -6.28 1.02 -2.68
C TRP A 79 -7.77 1.31 -2.44
N THR A 80 -8.30 2.45 -2.90
CA THR A 80 -9.75 2.73 -2.89
C THR A 80 -10.51 1.79 -3.83
N LYS A 81 -9.97 1.52 -5.02
CA LYS A 81 -10.54 0.52 -5.95
C LYS A 81 -10.59 -0.85 -5.29
N LEU A 82 -9.51 -1.27 -4.61
CA LEU A 82 -9.44 -2.58 -3.94
C LEU A 82 -10.55 -2.75 -2.90
N GLY A 83 -10.76 -1.75 -2.05
CA GLY A 83 -11.80 -1.79 -1.02
C GLY A 83 -13.23 -1.72 -1.57
N SER A 84 -13.38 -1.22 -2.81
CA SER A 84 -14.66 -1.10 -3.51
C SER A 84 -14.95 -2.28 -4.43
N LEU A 85 -13.96 -3.15 -4.67
CA LEU A 85 -14.08 -4.30 -5.55
C LEU A 85 -15.16 -5.26 -5.01
N LYS A 86 -16.13 -5.59 -5.86
CA LYS A 86 -17.25 -6.45 -5.48
C LYS A 86 -16.95 -7.89 -5.84
N ALA A 87 -16.68 -8.69 -4.81
CA ALA A 87 -16.56 -10.13 -4.98
C ALA A 87 -17.90 -10.74 -5.43
N PRO A 88 -17.89 -11.72 -6.35
CA PRO A 88 -19.07 -12.52 -6.62
C PRO A 88 -19.48 -13.28 -5.37
N LYS A 89 -20.76 -13.68 -5.26
CA LYS A 89 -21.30 -14.37 -4.06
C LYS A 89 -20.47 -15.56 -3.61
N LYS A 90 -19.92 -16.32 -4.57
CA LYS A 90 -19.05 -17.48 -4.29
C LYS A 90 -17.74 -17.10 -3.59
N MET A 91 -17.34 -15.83 -3.58
CA MET A 91 -16.10 -15.29 -3.02
C MET A 91 -16.37 -14.18 -1.98
N GLU A 92 -17.61 -14.03 -1.49
CA GLU A 92 -17.96 -12.92 -0.59
C GLU A 92 -17.09 -12.84 0.67
N ASP A 93 -16.60 -13.99 1.15
CA ASP A 93 -15.73 -14.10 2.32
C ASP A 93 -14.39 -13.36 2.17
N ILE A 94 -13.89 -13.17 0.95
CA ILE A 94 -12.61 -12.45 0.71
C ILE A 94 -12.77 -10.93 0.75
N GLN A 95 -14.00 -10.43 0.58
CA GLN A 95 -14.28 -9.00 0.49
C GLN A 95 -13.98 -8.27 1.79
N SER A 96 -14.18 -8.93 2.93
CA SER A 96 -13.83 -8.38 4.26
C SER A 96 -12.33 -8.12 4.39
N SER A 97 -11.49 -9.05 3.93
CA SER A 97 -10.03 -8.94 3.95
C SER A 97 -9.55 -7.81 3.02
N PHE A 98 -10.05 -7.72 1.79
CA PHE A 98 -9.66 -6.64 0.86
C PHE A 98 -10.16 -5.27 1.29
N LYS A 99 -11.37 -5.18 1.85
CA LYS A 99 -11.85 -3.93 2.45
C LYS A 99 -11.00 -3.52 3.64
N GLY A 100 -10.69 -4.44 4.55
CA GLY A 100 -9.80 -4.16 5.68
C GLY A 100 -8.41 -3.71 5.23
N ALA A 101 -7.86 -4.35 4.19
CA ALA A 101 -6.58 -3.96 3.61
C ALA A 101 -6.61 -2.53 3.05
N SER A 102 -7.66 -2.20 2.29
CA SER A 102 -7.91 -0.85 1.78
C SER A 102 -8.00 0.18 2.91
N ASP A 103 -8.88 -0.03 3.90
CA ASP A 103 -9.10 0.91 5.00
C ASP A 103 -7.79 1.20 5.77
N LYS A 104 -6.95 0.17 5.98
CA LYS A 104 -5.64 0.29 6.64
C LYS A 104 -4.61 1.03 5.81
N MET A 105 -4.47 0.71 4.53
CA MET A 105 -3.53 1.40 3.66
C MET A 105 -3.94 2.87 3.45
N LEU A 106 -5.23 3.17 3.28
CA LEU A 106 -5.70 4.55 3.16
C LEU A 106 -5.37 5.37 4.42
N SER A 107 -5.46 4.76 5.59
CA SER A 107 -5.03 5.38 6.86
C SER A 107 -3.52 5.62 6.89
N ALA A 108 -2.71 4.66 6.44
CA ALA A 108 -1.26 4.82 6.32
C ALA A 108 -0.88 5.94 5.35
N ILE A 109 -1.52 5.99 4.18
CA ILE A 109 -1.32 7.03 3.15
C ILE A 109 -1.62 8.41 3.72
N ALA A 110 -2.70 8.58 4.49
CA ALA A 110 -3.02 9.84 5.13
C ALA A 110 -1.90 10.30 6.08
N LEU A 111 -1.37 9.39 6.90
CA LEU A 111 -0.25 9.69 7.80
C LEU A 111 1.04 10.03 7.04
N TYR A 112 1.35 9.32 5.95
CA TYR A 112 2.50 9.67 5.12
C TYR A 112 2.34 11.04 4.44
N LYS A 113 1.13 11.37 3.97
CA LYS A 113 0.87 12.70 3.41
C LYS A 113 1.13 13.80 4.43
N GLU A 114 0.81 13.56 5.70
CA GLU A 114 1.15 14.47 6.80
C GLU A 114 2.64 14.55 7.09
N CYS A 115 3.36 13.41 7.07
CA CYS A 115 4.81 13.36 7.25
C CYS A 115 5.55 14.15 6.17
N PHE A 116 5.08 14.05 4.93
CA PHE A 116 5.72 14.63 3.74
C PHE A 116 4.96 15.83 3.19
N LYS A 117 4.31 16.63 4.05
CA LYS A 117 3.53 17.81 3.60
C LYS A 117 4.39 19.01 3.17
N ALA A 118 5.65 19.04 3.59
CA ALA A 118 6.60 20.11 3.31
C ALA A 118 8.04 19.58 3.39
N PRO A 119 9.02 20.26 2.78
CA PRO A 119 10.43 19.94 2.95
C PRO A 119 10.85 19.95 4.42
N ILE A 120 11.69 19.00 4.78
CA ILE A 120 12.26 18.86 6.12
C ILE A 120 13.73 19.23 6.03
N ASP A 121 14.11 20.34 6.67
CA ASP A 121 15.51 20.71 6.84
C ASP A 121 16.10 19.97 8.05
N PRO A 122 16.99 18.99 7.85
CA PRO A 122 17.56 18.20 8.92
C PRO A 122 18.47 19.00 9.87
N ASN A 123 18.85 20.24 9.50
CA ASN A 123 19.65 21.13 10.33
C ASN A 123 18.79 22.07 11.18
N ASN A 124 17.52 22.28 10.81
CA ASN A 124 16.60 23.18 11.49
C ASN A 124 15.45 22.47 12.22
N ILE A 125 15.30 21.15 12.03
CA ILE A 125 14.39 20.33 12.85
C ILE A 125 15.03 20.02 14.22
N ASP A 126 14.29 20.30 15.30
CA ASP A 126 14.70 19.91 16.64
C ASP A 126 14.48 18.41 16.88
N GLU A 127 15.00 17.89 18.00
CA GLU A 127 14.90 16.46 18.31
C GLU A 127 13.45 16.01 18.56
N ALA A 128 12.63 16.86 19.17
CA ALA A 128 11.23 16.55 19.43
C ALA A 128 10.41 16.44 18.13
N GLY A 129 10.61 17.39 17.20
CA GLY A 129 9.98 17.37 15.89
C GLY A 129 10.43 16.19 15.04
N LEU A 130 11.72 15.86 15.10
CA LEU A 130 12.27 14.68 14.42
C LEU A 130 11.65 13.38 14.95
N ASN A 131 11.59 13.21 16.27
CA ASN A 131 10.99 12.03 16.90
C ASN A 131 9.51 11.91 16.57
N ALA A 132 8.74 13.00 16.63
CA ALA A 132 7.32 12.98 16.28
C ALA A 132 7.09 12.58 14.81
N LEU A 133 8.00 12.95 13.91
CA LEU A 133 7.92 12.57 12.50
C LEU A 133 8.25 11.09 12.29
N VAL A 134 9.27 10.58 13.00
CA VAL A 134 9.64 9.17 13.00
C VAL A 134 8.52 8.31 13.59
N ASP A 135 7.92 8.71 14.70
CA ASP A 135 6.82 7.99 15.35
C ASP A 135 5.61 7.90 14.40
N LYS A 136 5.23 9.02 13.78
CA LYS A 136 4.12 9.04 12.81
C LYS A 136 4.40 8.18 11.58
N ALA A 137 5.61 8.22 11.04
CA ALA A 137 6.01 7.34 9.94
C ALA A 137 5.98 5.87 10.37
N GLY A 138 6.38 5.56 11.62
CA GLY A 138 6.27 4.23 12.20
C GLY A 138 4.82 3.74 12.36
N GLU A 139 3.89 4.63 12.73
CA GLU A 139 2.46 4.32 12.74
C GLU A 139 1.93 4.01 11.33
N ALA A 140 2.34 4.80 10.34
CA ALA A 140 1.99 4.56 8.93
C ALA A 140 2.53 3.20 8.46
N ASP A 141 3.80 2.90 8.76
CA ASP A 141 4.46 1.61 8.50
C ASP A 141 3.71 0.43 9.13
N ALA A 142 3.26 0.57 10.37
CA ALA A 142 2.48 -0.49 11.04
C ALA A 142 1.14 -0.72 10.32
N MET A 143 0.42 0.36 9.99
CA MET A 143 -0.90 0.26 9.37
C MET A 143 -0.86 -0.42 8.02
N ALA A 144 0.09 -0.09 7.15
CA ALA A 144 0.12 -0.74 5.85
C ALA A 144 0.81 -2.13 5.87
N MET A 145 1.45 -2.51 7.00
CA MET A 145 1.92 -3.88 7.21
C MET A 145 0.70 -4.76 7.50
N GLU A 146 -0.22 -4.25 8.32
CA GLU A 146 -1.54 -4.85 8.50
C GLU A 146 -2.31 -4.92 7.18
N ALA A 147 -2.28 -3.85 6.36
CA ALA A 147 -2.91 -3.87 5.04
C ALA A 147 -2.35 -4.97 4.14
N SER A 148 -1.02 -5.11 4.10
CA SER A 148 -0.32 -6.16 3.35
C SER A 148 -0.68 -7.56 3.84
N SER A 149 -0.79 -7.75 5.17
CA SER A 149 -1.22 -9.02 5.76
C SER A 149 -2.65 -9.38 5.37
N LEU A 150 -3.58 -8.41 5.38
CA LEU A 150 -4.97 -8.62 5.00
C LEU A 150 -5.13 -8.89 3.50
N MET A 151 -4.33 -8.22 2.66
CA MET A 151 -4.29 -8.50 1.22
C MET A 151 -3.82 -9.94 0.96
N LEU A 152 -2.76 -10.39 1.65
CA LEU A 152 -2.27 -11.76 1.56
C LEU A 152 -3.32 -12.78 2.03
N GLU A 153 -3.99 -12.51 3.15
CA GLU A 153 -5.07 -13.37 3.67
C GLU A 153 -6.21 -13.50 2.64
N GLY A 154 -6.66 -12.40 2.05
CA GLY A 154 -7.70 -12.41 1.01
C GLY A 154 -7.27 -13.20 -0.23
N SER A 155 -6.03 -13.03 -0.69
CA SER A 155 -5.48 -13.80 -1.81
C SER A 155 -5.34 -15.30 -1.51
N GLN A 156 -4.95 -15.67 -0.30
CA GLN A 156 -4.88 -17.07 0.13
C GLN A 156 -6.27 -17.71 0.17
N LYS A 157 -7.27 -17.02 0.75
CA LYS A 157 -8.66 -17.47 0.74
C LYS A 157 -9.17 -17.68 -0.69
N ALA A 158 -8.93 -16.72 -1.58
CA ALA A 158 -9.33 -16.85 -2.98
C ALA A 158 -8.70 -18.08 -3.64
N THR A 159 -7.41 -18.33 -3.39
CA THR A 159 -6.69 -19.51 -3.89
C THR A 159 -7.29 -20.82 -3.37
N ASP A 160 -7.60 -20.90 -2.08
CA ASP A 160 -8.18 -22.10 -1.45
C ASP A 160 -9.58 -22.40 -1.96
N MET A 161 -10.35 -21.38 -2.34
CA MET A 161 -11.69 -21.53 -2.90
C MET A 161 -11.67 -22.08 -4.32
N ILE A 162 -10.59 -21.85 -5.08
CA ILE A 162 -10.43 -22.34 -6.46
C ILE A 162 -9.92 -23.79 -6.49
N LYS A 163 -9.15 -24.21 -5.48
CA LYS A 163 -8.59 -25.58 -5.40
C LYS A 163 -9.58 -26.63 -4.89
N LYS A 164 -10.74 -26.23 -4.38
CA LYS A 164 -11.81 -27.11 -3.88
C LYS A 164 -12.86 -27.36 -4.95
#